data_AF-Q30X23-F1
#
_entry.id   AF-Q30X23-F1
#
_cell.length_a   1.000
_cell.length_b   1.000
_cell.length_c   1.000
_cell.angle_alpha   90.00
_cell.angle_beta   90.00
_cell.angle_gamma   90.00
#
_symmetry.space_group_name_H-M   'P 1'
#
loop_
_entity.id
_entity.type
_entity.pdbx_description
1 polymer ?
#
loop_
_entity_poly.entity_id
_entity_poly.type
_entity_poly.pdbx_seq_one_letter_code
_entity_poly.pdbx_strand_id
1 'polypeptide(L)'
;MIFKSRKTLLAALGLVALFLVFGAFSCSSDSTVERTPEAALKALRQGNERFAAGEAVHPRTDAARLAQAGTESQGDHAYATVLACSDSRVPVERLFDAGVMDIFVVRVAGNVVQGDEAGSIEYGLAHVKTPVLVVLGHTQCGAVTAVTAALEGHGHALERNIPGLVKPVIPAVQQAMQEHPDVHGADLVPFGIENNVWQNIRNLFMLSPATRDLVKSGKVAVVGAVYDVSTGKVEWLPAARVDEILAAVEADPARATEAMASGAGAAQPDHDGAPAAAAENEQAVSEAEHAADAAEDAAGSSGSGAEVETVEAVEVPAANATDAGEETVTQEAAVPCPGQMARDTMAIHAQAALEQAEMAGKAAQVAAEAAAKAAEAAGEAARAAEAAALAAQAAQAQQ
;
A
#
# COMPACT_ATOMS: atom_id res chain seq x y z
N MET A 1 -0.15 14.07 -79.84
CA MET A 1 -0.97 13.52 -78.73
C MET A 1 -0.20 13.35 -77.41
N ILE A 2 0.93 14.03 -77.17
CA ILE A 2 1.71 13.80 -75.93
C ILE A 2 2.32 15.13 -75.47
N PHE A 3 1.57 16.02 -74.82
CA PHE A 3 2.19 17.19 -74.14
C PHE A 3 1.33 17.82 -73.02
N LYS A 4 0.40 17.07 -72.42
CA LYS A 4 -0.55 17.61 -71.41
C LYS A 4 -0.49 16.93 -70.03
N SER A 5 0.67 16.41 -69.61
CA SER A 5 0.78 15.66 -68.35
C SER A 5 2.09 15.86 -67.59
N ARG A 6 2.65 17.07 -67.56
CA ARG A 6 3.81 17.40 -66.71
C ARG A 6 3.52 18.42 -65.61
N LYS A 7 2.58 19.34 -65.84
CA LYS A 7 2.20 20.37 -64.85
C LYS A 7 1.31 19.84 -63.73
N THR A 8 0.49 18.83 -64.01
CA THR A 8 -0.36 18.15 -63.01
C THR A 8 0.43 17.18 -62.11
N LEU A 9 1.51 16.59 -62.61
CA LEU A 9 2.34 15.66 -61.83
C LEU A 9 3.20 16.39 -60.78
N LEU A 10 3.72 17.58 -61.12
CA LEU A 10 4.51 18.40 -60.18
C LEU A 10 3.65 19.04 -59.07
N ALA A 11 2.39 19.38 -59.35
CA ALA A 11 1.46 19.89 -58.34
C ALA A 11 1.03 18.79 -57.34
N ALA A 12 0.88 17.54 -57.80
CA ALA A 12 0.54 16.41 -56.94
C ALA A 12 1.71 16.00 -56.02
N LEU A 13 2.96 16.07 -56.51
CA LEU A 13 4.16 15.79 -55.69
C LEU A 13 4.42 16.87 -54.63
N GLY A 14 4.13 18.14 -54.93
CA GLY A 14 4.23 19.23 -53.96
C GLY A 14 3.23 19.12 -52.80
N LEU A 15 2.00 18.63 -53.08
CA LEU A 15 0.97 18.47 -52.06
C LEU A 15 1.24 17.28 -51.13
N VAL A 16 1.83 16.19 -51.66
CA VAL A 16 2.24 15.02 -50.85
C VAL A 16 3.47 15.33 -49.99
N ALA A 17 4.42 16.12 -50.49
CA ALA A 17 5.56 16.58 -49.70
C ALA A 17 5.14 17.54 -48.56
N LEU A 18 4.10 18.37 -48.77
CA LEU A 18 3.56 19.25 -47.74
C LEU A 18 2.79 18.47 -46.64
N PHE A 19 2.14 17.35 -46.99
CA PHE A 19 1.52 16.44 -46.02
C PHE A 19 2.54 15.61 -45.23
N LEU A 20 3.68 15.24 -45.83
CA LEU A 20 4.73 14.48 -45.15
C LEU A 20 5.61 15.32 -44.21
N VAL A 21 5.65 16.65 -44.37
CA VAL A 21 6.38 17.55 -43.46
C VAL A 21 5.52 17.99 -42.26
N PHE A 22 4.18 17.93 -42.35
CA PHE A 22 3.27 18.22 -41.23
C PHE A 22 2.85 16.98 -40.43
N GLY A 23 3.11 15.77 -40.93
CA GLY A 23 2.61 14.51 -40.34
C GLY A 23 3.47 13.89 -39.23
N ALA A 24 4.53 14.56 -38.75
CA ALA A 24 5.46 13.94 -37.79
C ALA A 24 6.02 14.95 -36.79
N PHE A 25 5.16 15.54 -35.95
CA PHE A 25 5.52 16.02 -34.62
C PHE A 25 4.26 16.16 -33.76
N SER A 26 3.47 15.08 -33.64
CA SER A 26 2.80 14.85 -32.36
C SER A 26 3.89 14.37 -31.41
N CYS A 27 4.66 15.33 -30.90
CA CYS A 27 5.29 15.16 -29.61
C CYS A 27 4.10 14.85 -28.69
N SER A 28 3.92 13.60 -28.28
CA SER A 28 3.11 13.32 -27.09
C SER A 28 3.79 14.12 -25.99
N SER A 29 3.26 15.31 -25.72
CA SER A 29 3.58 16.02 -24.51
C SER A 29 3.28 15.04 -23.40
N ASP A 30 4.31 14.57 -22.72
CA ASP A 30 4.19 13.91 -21.43
C ASP A 30 3.50 14.95 -20.53
N SER A 31 2.18 14.98 -20.57
CA SER A 31 1.38 16.00 -19.91
C SER A 31 1.39 15.63 -18.44
N THR A 32 2.33 16.21 -17.72
CA THR A 32 2.35 16.17 -16.26
C THR A 32 1.01 16.71 -15.76
N VAL A 33 0.41 15.99 -14.80
CA VAL A 33 -0.83 16.44 -14.18
C VAL A 33 -0.54 17.72 -13.42
N GLU A 34 -1.32 18.77 -13.65
CA GLU A 34 -1.19 20.02 -12.90
C GLU A 34 -1.45 19.75 -11.41
N ARG A 35 -0.56 20.25 -10.55
CA ARG A 35 -0.61 20.00 -9.09
C ARG A 35 -1.53 20.99 -8.37
N THR A 36 -2.77 21.08 -8.85
CA THR A 36 -3.88 21.75 -8.16
C THR A 36 -4.92 20.72 -7.72
N PRO A 37 -5.70 20.97 -6.65
CA PRO A 37 -6.68 20.00 -6.17
C PRO A 37 -7.69 19.57 -7.24
N GLU A 38 -8.18 20.51 -8.04
CA GLU A 38 -9.16 20.27 -9.09
C GLU A 38 -8.59 19.42 -10.23
N ALA A 39 -7.38 19.73 -10.70
CA ALA A 39 -6.73 19.00 -11.79
C ALA A 39 -6.33 17.58 -11.37
N ALA A 40 -5.78 17.43 -10.16
CA ALA A 40 -5.44 16.14 -9.58
C ALA A 40 -6.67 15.24 -9.42
N LEU A 41 -7.76 15.77 -8.84
CA LEU A 41 -9.00 15.01 -8.67
C LEU A 41 -9.63 14.63 -10.01
N LYS A 42 -9.56 15.52 -11.00
CA LYS A 42 -9.99 15.21 -12.37
C LYS A 42 -9.15 14.09 -12.99
N ALA A 43 -7.83 14.12 -12.83
CA ALA A 43 -6.93 13.08 -13.33
C ALA A 43 -7.24 11.71 -12.71
N LEU A 44 -7.46 11.65 -11.38
CA LEU A 44 -7.86 10.43 -10.68
C LEU A 44 -9.20 9.88 -11.21
N ARG A 45 -10.22 10.73 -11.35
CA ARG A 45 -11.53 10.33 -11.88
C ARG A 45 -11.42 9.75 -13.29
N GLN A 46 -10.73 10.47 -14.18
CA GLN A 46 -10.52 10.02 -15.56
C GLN A 46 -9.69 8.73 -15.63
N GLY A 47 -8.72 8.57 -14.74
CA GLY A 47 -7.94 7.34 -14.61
C GLY A 47 -8.79 6.15 -14.18
N ASN A 48 -9.65 6.33 -13.19
CA ASN A 48 -10.59 5.30 -12.78
C ASN A 48 -11.64 4.96 -13.84
N GLU A 49 -12.14 5.96 -14.57
CA GLU A 49 -13.04 5.74 -15.71
C GLU A 49 -12.38 4.83 -16.76
N ARG A 50 -11.12 5.08 -17.11
CA ARG A 50 -10.36 4.21 -18.04
C ARG A 50 -10.16 2.82 -17.48
N PHE A 51 -9.77 2.70 -16.21
CA PHE A 51 -9.60 1.41 -15.55
C PHE A 51 -10.90 0.58 -15.56
N ALA A 52 -12.01 1.16 -15.10
CA ALA A 52 -13.30 0.48 -15.01
C ALA A 52 -13.88 0.11 -16.39
N ALA A 53 -13.52 0.86 -17.45
CA ALA A 53 -13.89 0.55 -18.83
C ALA A 53 -12.99 -0.51 -19.49
N GLY A 54 -11.88 -0.91 -18.87
CA GLY A 54 -10.87 -1.78 -19.49
C GLY A 54 -10.00 -1.07 -20.53
N GLU A 55 -9.93 0.27 -20.48
CA GLU A 55 -9.24 1.14 -21.43
C GLU A 55 -8.00 1.82 -20.81
N ALA A 56 -7.47 1.27 -19.72
CA ALA A 56 -6.29 1.78 -19.02
C ALA A 56 -5.07 1.91 -19.98
N VAL A 57 -4.43 3.08 -19.99
CA VAL A 57 -3.31 3.36 -20.89
C VAL A 57 -1.96 3.08 -20.24
N HIS A 58 -1.93 2.83 -18.93
CA HIS A 58 -0.72 2.55 -18.15
C HIS A 58 0.34 3.63 -18.34
N PRO A 59 0.01 4.91 -18.05
CA PRO A 59 0.91 6.02 -18.33
C PRO A 59 2.15 5.92 -17.45
N ARG A 60 3.30 6.42 -17.93
CA ARG A 60 4.51 6.61 -17.11
C ARG A 60 4.93 5.34 -16.37
N THR A 61 4.93 4.22 -17.09
CA THR A 61 5.50 2.94 -16.62
C THR A 61 6.64 2.43 -17.51
N ASP A 62 7.12 3.27 -18.44
CA ASP A 62 8.21 2.95 -19.34
C ASP A 62 9.60 3.11 -18.69
N ALA A 63 10.63 2.63 -19.37
CA ALA A 63 12.01 2.65 -18.87
C ALA A 63 12.56 4.08 -18.67
N ALA A 64 12.09 5.07 -19.42
CA ALA A 64 12.54 6.45 -19.25
C ALA A 64 11.99 7.02 -17.93
N ARG A 65 10.72 6.74 -17.60
CA ARG A 65 10.15 7.09 -16.30
C ARG A 65 10.87 6.39 -15.14
N LEU A 66 11.25 5.13 -15.30
CA LEU A 66 12.02 4.41 -14.27
C LEU A 66 13.41 5.01 -14.07
N ALA A 67 14.08 5.43 -15.14
CA ALA A 67 15.35 6.14 -15.03
C ALA A 67 15.20 7.49 -14.30
N GLN A 68 14.14 8.24 -14.58
CA GLN A 68 13.82 9.49 -13.87
C GLN A 68 13.56 9.24 -12.38
N ALA A 69 12.84 8.18 -12.03
CA ALA A 69 12.58 7.83 -10.64
C ALA A 69 13.85 7.53 -9.82
N GLY A 70 14.96 7.16 -10.51
CA GLY A 70 16.26 7.00 -9.88
C GLY A 70 17.02 8.30 -9.62
N THR A 71 16.58 9.44 -10.18
CA THR A 71 17.32 10.70 -10.13
C THR A 71 16.50 11.90 -9.65
N GLU A 72 15.17 11.82 -9.65
CA GLU A 72 14.26 12.91 -9.32
C GLU A 72 13.44 12.62 -8.06
N SER A 73 12.94 13.66 -7.39
CA SER A 73 12.06 13.50 -6.24
C SER A 73 10.62 13.22 -6.70
N GLN A 74 9.94 12.27 -6.06
CA GLN A 74 8.51 12.08 -6.25
C GLN A 74 7.70 13.37 -6.03
N GLY A 75 8.16 14.27 -5.15
CA GLY A 75 7.50 15.55 -4.87
C GLY A 75 7.45 16.52 -6.05
N ASP A 76 8.19 16.27 -7.12
CA ASP A 76 8.09 17.06 -8.35
C ASP A 76 6.96 16.58 -9.28
N HIS A 77 6.47 15.35 -9.05
CA HIS A 77 5.59 14.62 -9.95
C HIS A 77 4.24 14.27 -9.34
N ALA A 78 4.21 13.88 -8.06
CA ALA A 78 3.02 13.34 -7.44
C ALA A 78 1.91 14.39 -7.30
N TYR A 79 0.71 14.02 -7.71
CA TYR A 79 -0.47 14.89 -7.68
C TYR A 79 -1.54 14.44 -6.69
N ALA A 80 -1.38 13.29 -6.04
CA ALA A 80 -2.30 12.86 -4.98
C ALA A 80 -1.60 11.99 -3.94
N THR A 81 -2.05 12.09 -2.69
CA THR A 81 -1.85 11.09 -1.65
C THR A 81 -3.12 10.23 -1.57
N VAL A 82 -2.96 8.91 -1.49
CA VAL A 82 -4.09 7.98 -1.38
C VAL A 82 -3.87 7.06 -0.19
N LEU A 83 -4.77 7.10 0.78
CA LEU A 83 -4.90 6.09 1.83
C LEU A 83 -5.86 5.00 1.34
N ALA A 84 -5.43 3.75 1.33
CA ALA A 84 -6.23 2.62 0.88
C ALA A 84 -6.02 1.37 1.74
N CYS A 85 -6.86 0.35 1.50
CA CYS A 85 -6.74 -0.92 2.21
C CYS A 85 -5.55 -1.76 1.70
N SER A 86 -4.96 -2.58 2.57
CA SER A 86 -3.96 -3.61 2.18
C SER A 86 -4.55 -4.75 1.32
N ASP A 87 -5.87 -4.81 1.14
CA ASP A 87 -6.55 -5.79 0.28
C ASP A 87 -5.95 -5.80 -1.14
N SER A 88 -5.54 -6.97 -1.62
CA SER A 88 -4.87 -7.13 -2.91
C SER A 88 -5.75 -6.78 -4.11
N ARG A 89 -7.08 -6.77 -3.92
CA ARG A 89 -8.06 -6.37 -4.94
C ARG A 89 -8.16 -4.86 -5.11
N VAL A 90 -7.42 -4.08 -4.32
CA VAL A 90 -7.34 -2.60 -4.39
C VAL A 90 -5.95 -2.16 -4.90
N PRO A 91 -5.60 -2.40 -6.19
CA PRO A 91 -4.33 -1.97 -6.77
C PRO A 91 -4.39 -0.47 -7.11
N VAL A 92 -4.04 0.39 -6.15
CA VAL A 92 -4.28 1.85 -6.18
C VAL A 92 -3.77 2.54 -7.45
N GLU A 93 -2.54 2.24 -7.87
CA GLU A 93 -1.96 2.83 -9.08
C GLU A 93 -2.72 2.37 -10.33
N ARG A 94 -3.12 1.09 -10.39
CA ARG A 94 -3.86 0.56 -11.54
C ARG A 94 -5.29 1.09 -11.59
N LEU A 95 -5.98 1.16 -10.45
CA LEU A 95 -7.38 1.58 -10.41
C LEU A 95 -7.56 3.06 -10.71
N PHE A 96 -6.52 3.88 -10.56
CA PHE A 96 -6.49 5.28 -11.01
C PHE A 96 -5.70 5.47 -12.32
N ASP A 97 -5.31 4.39 -12.99
CA ASP A 97 -4.48 4.40 -14.21
C ASP A 97 -3.32 5.42 -14.11
N ALA A 98 -2.62 5.34 -12.99
CA ALA A 98 -1.49 6.16 -12.60
C ALA A 98 -0.18 5.38 -12.80
N GLY A 99 0.89 6.11 -13.08
CA GLY A 99 2.24 5.58 -13.29
C GLY A 99 3.14 5.74 -12.08
N VAL A 100 4.43 5.49 -12.32
CA VAL A 100 5.49 5.64 -11.31
C VAL A 100 5.62 7.13 -10.94
N MET A 101 5.76 7.42 -9.64
CA MET A 101 5.82 8.76 -9.02
C MET A 101 4.55 9.63 -9.12
N ASP A 102 3.44 9.14 -9.67
CA ASP A 102 2.23 9.95 -9.87
C ASP A 102 1.41 10.16 -8.60
N ILE A 103 1.38 9.16 -7.73
CA ILE A 103 0.61 9.18 -6.50
C ILE A 103 1.45 8.63 -5.35
N PHE A 104 1.24 9.18 -4.16
CA PHE A 104 1.85 8.75 -2.90
C PHE A 104 0.87 7.85 -2.16
N VAL A 105 1.19 6.56 -2.02
CA VAL A 105 0.23 5.55 -1.56
C VAL A 105 0.55 5.11 -0.13
N VAL A 106 -0.46 5.15 0.74
CA VAL A 106 -0.42 4.59 2.10
C VAL A 106 -1.43 3.45 2.15
N ARG A 107 -1.00 2.24 2.53
CA ARG A 107 -1.86 1.06 2.59
C ARG A 107 -1.78 0.37 3.94
N VAL A 108 -2.95 0.18 4.55
CA VAL A 108 -3.12 -0.54 5.81
C VAL A 108 -4.46 -1.30 5.79
N ALA A 109 -4.56 -2.46 6.45
CA ALA A 109 -5.82 -3.19 6.47
C ALA A 109 -6.94 -2.37 7.13
N GLY A 110 -8.09 -2.30 6.47
CA GLY A 110 -9.21 -1.44 6.88
C GLY A 110 -9.02 0.05 6.59
N ASN A 111 -7.95 0.45 5.88
CA ASN A 111 -7.61 1.85 5.58
C ASN A 111 -7.72 2.77 6.81
N VAL A 112 -7.32 2.23 7.97
CA VAL A 112 -7.39 2.91 9.26
C VAL A 112 -6.41 4.07 9.31
N VAL A 113 -6.69 5.05 10.17
CA VAL A 113 -5.77 6.13 10.49
C VAL A 113 -5.41 6.07 11.97
N GLN A 114 -4.15 5.71 12.23
CA GLN A 114 -3.48 5.87 13.51
C GLN A 114 -2.22 6.73 13.30
N GLY A 115 -1.26 6.70 14.24
CA GLY A 115 -0.08 7.55 14.20
C GLY A 115 0.77 7.37 12.94
N ASP A 116 1.04 6.13 12.54
CA ASP A 116 1.91 5.82 11.40
C ASP A 116 1.27 6.23 10.07
N GLU A 117 -0.04 6.00 9.92
CA GLU A 117 -0.77 6.42 8.72
C GLU A 117 -0.95 7.94 8.67
N ALA A 118 -1.24 8.58 9.80
CA ALA A 118 -1.33 10.03 9.88
C ALA A 118 0.02 10.67 9.52
N GLY A 119 1.13 10.19 10.07
CA GLY A 119 2.47 10.67 9.73
C GLY A 119 2.84 10.44 8.26
N SER A 120 2.46 9.29 7.69
CA SER A 120 2.66 9.01 6.26
C SER A 120 1.84 9.95 5.37
N ILE A 121 0.60 10.25 5.76
CA ILE A 121 -0.27 11.21 5.07
C ILE A 121 0.32 12.61 5.17
N GLU A 122 0.75 13.05 6.36
CA GLU A 122 1.43 14.33 6.56
C GLU A 122 2.67 14.45 5.66
N TYR A 123 3.44 13.38 5.52
CA TYR A 123 4.58 13.37 4.60
C TYR A 123 4.15 13.60 3.15
N GLY A 124 3.13 12.89 2.69
CA GLY A 124 2.54 13.09 1.36
C GLY A 124 2.07 14.54 1.14
N LEU A 125 1.34 15.10 2.10
CA LEU A 125 0.72 16.42 1.97
C LEU A 125 1.70 17.57 2.18
N ALA A 126 2.59 17.50 3.15
CA ALA A 126 3.49 18.60 3.52
C ALA A 126 4.86 18.52 2.84
N HIS A 127 5.40 17.33 2.61
CA HIS A 127 6.75 17.14 2.05
C HIS A 127 6.71 16.80 0.56
N VAL A 128 5.88 15.85 0.14
CA VAL A 128 5.66 15.54 -1.29
C VAL A 128 4.78 16.62 -1.94
N LYS A 129 3.99 17.34 -1.14
CA LYS A 129 3.13 18.47 -1.55
C LYS A 129 2.04 18.07 -2.54
N THR A 130 1.44 16.90 -2.31
CA THR A 130 0.30 16.47 -3.10
C THR A 130 -0.92 17.37 -2.76
N PRO A 131 -1.62 17.89 -3.77
CA PRO A 131 -2.76 18.80 -3.57
C PRO A 131 -4.08 18.08 -3.22
N VAL A 132 -4.11 16.74 -3.22
CA VAL A 132 -5.30 15.95 -2.91
C VAL A 132 -4.94 14.80 -1.98
N LEU A 133 -5.76 14.58 -0.95
CA LEU A 133 -5.82 13.33 -0.20
C LEU A 133 -7.10 12.58 -0.57
N VAL A 134 -6.97 11.33 -1.01
CA VAL A 134 -8.09 10.40 -1.13
C VAL A 134 -8.06 9.41 0.03
N VAL A 135 -9.13 9.34 0.81
CA VAL A 135 -9.39 8.24 1.76
C VAL A 135 -10.29 7.24 1.06
N LEU A 136 -9.69 6.13 0.61
CA LEU A 136 -10.32 5.14 -0.27
C LEU A 136 -10.70 3.88 0.51
N GLY A 137 -11.98 3.77 0.85
CA GLY A 137 -12.60 2.52 1.28
C GLY A 137 -12.85 1.58 0.10
N HIS A 138 -13.29 0.36 0.37
CA HIS A 138 -13.71 -0.55 -0.70
C HIS A 138 -14.81 -1.50 -0.25
N THR A 139 -15.65 -1.93 -1.20
CA THR A 139 -16.68 -2.95 -0.97
C THR A 139 -16.04 -4.27 -0.51
N GLN A 140 -16.77 -5.03 0.32
CA GLN A 140 -16.30 -6.34 0.83
C GLN A 140 -15.00 -6.25 1.65
N CYS A 141 -14.82 -5.17 2.42
CA CYS A 141 -13.66 -4.97 3.28
C CYS A 141 -13.62 -5.96 4.44
N GLY A 142 -12.62 -6.84 4.47
CA GLY A 142 -12.49 -7.86 5.52
C GLY A 142 -12.39 -7.30 6.94
N ALA A 143 -11.71 -6.16 7.13
CA ALA A 143 -11.59 -5.53 8.45
C ALA A 143 -12.94 -5.03 8.97
N VAL A 144 -13.71 -4.33 8.14
CA VAL A 144 -15.05 -3.84 8.50
C VAL A 144 -16.01 -5.00 8.73
N THR A 145 -15.97 -6.04 7.89
CA THR A 145 -16.76 -7.26 8.07
C THR A 145 -16.44 -7.95 9.40
N ALA A 146 -15.15 -8.10 9.74
CA ALA A 146 -14.73 -8.76 10.98
C ALA A 146 -15.19 -7.98 12.22
N VAL A 147 -15.07 -6.64 12.20
CA VAL A 147 -15.54 -5.79 13.29
C VAL A 147 -17.06 -5.83 13.42
N THR A 148 -17.79 -5.86 12.30
CA THR A 148 -19.26 -6.03 12.27
C THR A 148 -19.66 -7.34 12.94
N ALA A 149 -19.07 -8.46 12.51
CA ALA A 149 -19.33 -9.76 13.11
C ALA A 149 -18.99 -9.78 14.61
N ALA A 150 -17.87 -9.19 15.02
CA ALA A 150 -17.47 -9.13 16.42
C ALA A 150 -18.47 -8.36 17.30
N LEU A 151 -18.95 -7.19 16.83
CA LEU A 151 -19.91 -6.38 17.57
C LEU A 151 -21.31 -7.02 17.65
N GLU A 152 -21.66 -7.87 16.70
CA GLU A 152 -22.89 -8.67 16.72
C GLU A 152 -22.76 -9.98 17.54
N GLY A 153 -21.60 -10.24 18.15
CA GLY A 153 -21.37 -11.45 18.95
C GLY A 153 -20.99 -12.69 18.15
N HIS A 154 -20.54 -12.50 16.90
CA HIS A 154 -20.07 -13.54 15.97
C HIS A 154 -18.56 -13.43 15.67
N GLY A 155 -17.81 -12.76 16.54
CA GLY A 155 -16.35 -12.65 16.45
C GLY A 155 -15.62 -13.97 16.73
N HIS A 156 -14.35 -14.03 16.35
CA HIS A 156 -13.44 -15.13 16.68
C HIS A 156 -12.16 -14.59 17.32
N ALA A 157 -11.36 -15.48 17.91
CA ALA A 157 -10.06 -15.11 18.44
C ALA A 157 -9.17 -14.53 17.34
N LEU A 158 -8.52 -13.40 17.62
CA LEU A 158 -7.65 -12.69 16.69
C LEU A 158 -6.20 -12.80 17.13
N GLU A 159 -5.28 -12.79 16.17
CA GLU A 159 -3.84 -12.71 16.44
C GLU A 159 -3.48 -11.39 17.14
N ARG A 160 -2.44 -11.42 17.98
CA ARG A 160 -2.03 -10.36 18.93
C ARG A 160 -2.18 -8.93 18.43
N ASN A 161 -1.79 -8.64 17.19
CA ASN A 161 -1.70 -7.27 16.67
C ASN A 161 -2.99 -6.79 15.95
N ILE A 162 -3.89 -7.71 15.56
CA ILE A 162 -5.11 -7.34 14.81
C ILE A 162 -6.07 -6.47 15.65
N PRO A 163 -6.33 -6.74 16.94
CA PRO A 163 -7.23 -5.90 17.74
C PRO A 163 -6.80 -4.43 17.77
N GLY A 164 -5.50 -4.16 17.91
CA GLY A 164 -4.95 -2.79 17.90
C GLY A 164 -5.16 -2.10 16.56
N LEU A 165 -4.94 -2.83 15.47
CA LEU A 165 -5.12 -2.37 14.09
C LEU A 165 -6.57 -2.06 13.74
N VAL A 166 -7.54 -2.90 14.12
CA VAL A 166 -8.95 -2.72 13.73
C VAL A 166 -9.76 -1.89 14.72
N LYS A 167 -9.20 -1.57 15.89
CA LYS A 167 -9.84 -0.70 16.89
C LYS A 167 -10.41 0.61 16.31
N PRO A 168 -9.73 1.33 15.39
CA PRO A 168 -10.26 2.55 14.79
C PRO A 168 -11.51 2.36 13.91
N VAL A 169 -11.82 1.12 13.50
CA VAL A 169 -13.00 0.77 12.69
C VAL A 169 -14.27 0.65 13.55
N ILE A 170 -14.13 0.33 14.85
CA ILE A 170 -15.25 0.09 15.76
C ILE A 170 -16.27 1.25 15.79
N PRO A 171 -15.87 2.53 15.93
CA PRO A 171 -16.83 3.63 15.97
C PRO A 171 -17.66 3.76 14.69
N ALA A 172 -17.06 3.48 13.53
CA ALA A 172 -17.76 3.53 12.25
C ALA A 172 -18.86 2.46 12.13
N VAL A 173 -18.56 1.23 12.56
CA VAL A 173 -19.54 0.14 12.55
C VAL A 173 -20.63 0.37 13.58
N GLN A 174 -20.28 0.85 14.79
CA GLN A 174 -21.27 1.23 15.80
C GLN A 174 -22.21 2.33 15.30
N GLN A 175 -21.69 3.33 14.58
CA GLN A 175 -22.51 4.36 13.95
C GLN A 175 -23.44 3.76 12.90
N ALA A 176 -22.95 2.85 12.06
CA ALA A 176 -23.80 2.15 11.09
C ALA A 176 -24.94 1.37 11.76
N MET A 177 -24.66 0.64 12.85
CA MET A 177 -25.68 -0.06 13.66
C MET A 177 -26.73 0.90 14.24
N GLN A 178 -26.33 2.11 14.63
CA GLN A 178 -27.24 3.11 15.20
C GLN A 178 -28.11 3.78 14.13
N GLU A 179 -27.54 4.07 12.96
CA GLU A 179 -28.23 4.68 11.82
C GLU A 179 -29.18 3.69 11.14
N HIS A 180 -28.85 2.39 11.19
CA HIS A 180 -29.59 1.31 10.54
C HIS A 180 -29.91 0.18 11.53
N PRO A 181 -30.75 0.41 12.55
CA PRO A 181 -30.99 -0.55 13.64
C PRO A 181 -31.66 -1.86 13.18
N ASP A 182 -32.31 -1.86 12.02
CA ASP A 182 -32.99 -3.03 11.43
C ASP A 182 -32.10 -3.80 10.43
N VAL A 183 -30.85 -3.39 10.23
CA VAL A 183 -29.90 -3.99 9.28
C VAL A 183 -28.77 -4.69 10.04
N HIS A 184 -28.43 -5.92 9.64
CA HIS A 184 -27.48 -6.76 10.37
C HIS A 184 -26.54 -7.54 9.43
N GLY A 185 -25.48 -8.09 10.01
CA GLY A 185 -24.58 -9.01 9.33
C GLY A 185 -23.98 -8.42 8.05
N ALA A 186 -23.99 -9.21 6.97
CA ALA A 186 -23.39 -8.82 5.70
C ALA A 186 -24.06 -7.58 5.06
N ASP A 187 -25.35 -7.33 5.34
CA ASP A 187 -26.09 -6.20 4.78
C ASP A 187 -25.75 -4.87 5.49
N LEU A 188 -25.18 -4.94 6.70
CA LEU A 188 -24.73 -3.75 7.43
C LEU A 188 -23.34 -3.28 6.97
N VAL A 189 -22.52 -4.21 6.47
CA VAL A 189 -21.12 -3.95 6.09
C VAL A 189 -20.94 -2.78 5.11
N PRO A 190 -21.78 -2.59 4.07
CA PRO A 190 -21.68 -1.42 3.19
C PRO A 190 -21.76 -0.08 3.92
N PHE A 191 -22.68 0.06 4.89
CA PHE A 191 -22.80 1.27 5.71
C PHE A 191 -21.57 1.45 6.62
N GLY A 192 -21.08 0.35 7.21
CA GLY A 192 -19.85 0.36 7.99
C GLY A 192 -18.62 0.77 7.16
N ILE A 193 -18.56 0.41 5.88
CA ILE A 193 -17.45 0.78 4.98
C ILE A 193 -17.47 2.29 4.70
N GLU A 194 -18.62 2.86 4.37
CA GLU A 194 -18.74 4.30 4.15
C GLU A 194 -18.44 5.07 5.44
N ASN A 195 -19.03 4.66 6.56
CA ASN A 195 -18.76 5.28 7.86
C ASN A 195 -17.28 5.14 8.25
N ASN A 196 -16.59 4.07 7.85
CA ASN A 196 -15.16 3.91 8.11
C ASN A 196 -14.33 4.92 7.30
N VAL A 197 -14.72 5.27 6.08
CA VAL A 197 -14.07 6.36 5.33
C VAL A 197 -14.20 7.68 6.09
N TRP A 198 -15.41 8.00 6.55
CA TRP A 198 -15.66 9.22 7.32
C TRP A 198 -14.95 9.26 8.67
N GLN A 199 -14.97 8.14 9.39
CA GLN A 199 -14.29 7.99 10.67
C GLN A 199 -12.78 8.19 10.51
N ASN A 200 -12.17 7.68 9.44
CA ASN A 200 -10.74 7.86 9.21
C ASN A 200 -10.35 9.29 8.81
N ILE A 201 -11.22 10.00 8.07
CA ILE A 201 -11.05 11.45 7.85
C ILE A 201 -11.13 12.20 9.19
N ARG A 202 -12.09 11.86 10.05
CA ARG A 202 -12.20 12.43 11.40
C ARG A 202 -10.94 12.13 12.23
N ASN A 203 -10.48 10.88 12.25
CA ASN A 203 -9.28 10.46 12.99
C ASN A 203 -8.05 11.25 12.54
N LEU A 204 -7.84 11.38 11.23
CA LEU A 204 -6.76 12.19 10.66
C LEU A 204 -6.86 13.64 11.15
N PHE A 205 -8.04 14.25 11.05
CA PHE A 205 -8.21 15.62 11.52
C PHE A 205 -8.05 15.74 13.03
N MET A 206 -8.38 14.73 13.84
CA MET A 206 -8.10 14.78 15.29
C MET A 206 -6.59 14.76 15.58
N LEU A 207 -5.83 13.97 14.82
CA LEU A 207 -4.40 13.75 15.03
C LEU A 207 -3.50 14.83 14.40
N SER A 208 -3.90 15.42 13.26
CA SER A 208 -3.01 16.20 12.41
C SER A 208 -3.44 17.67 12.27
N PRO A 209 -2.86 18.60 13.05
CA PRO A 209 -3.08 20.04 12.84
C PRO A 209 -2.56 20.50 11.49
N ALA A 210 -1.42 19.95 11.05
CA ALA A 210 -0.81 20.28 9.77
C ALA A 210 -1.76 19.99 8.59
N THR A 211 -2.43 18.83 8.60
CA THR A 211 -3.43 18.48 7.59
C THR A 211 -4.61 19.47 7.62
N ARG A 212 -5.16 19.76 8.80
CA ARG A 212 -6.28 20.71 8.92
C ARG A 212 -5.91 22.09 8.36
N ASP A 213 -4.71 22.58 8.62
CA ASP A 213 -4.26 23.89 8.12
C ASP A 213 -4.08 23.90 6.58
N LEU A 214 -3.59 22.81 6.00
CA LEU A 214 -3.53 22.65 4.54
C LEU A 214 -4.91 22.65 3.89
N VAL A 215 -5.89 22.00 4.52
CA VAL A 215 -7.30 22.00 4.06
C VAL A 215 -7.94 23.38 4.19
N LYS A 216 -7.86 24.01 5.37
CA LYS A 216 -8.41 25.35 5.61
C LYS A 216 -7.81 26.42 4.68
N SER A 217 -6.55 26.26 4.27
CA SER A 217 -5.90 27.18 3.33
C SER A 217 -6.21 26.91 1.86
N GLY A 218 -6.95 25.84 1.55
CA GLY A 218 -7.30 25.44 0.18
C GLY A 218 -6.14 24.85 -0.62
N LYS A 219 -5.00 24.58 0.01
CA LYS A 219 -3.83 23.97 -0.65
C LYS A 219 -4.03 22.49 -0.90
N VAL A 220 -4.80 21.83 -0.05
CA VAL A 220 -5.13 20.41 -0.15
C VAL A 220 -6.65 20.23 -0.10
N ALA A 221 -7.19 19.43 -1.02
CA ALA A 221 -8.54 18.89 -0.89
C ALA A 221 -8.49 17.47 -0.30
N VAL A 222 -9.32 17.20 0.71
CA VAL A 222 -9.53 15.84 1.23
C VAL A 222 -10.84 15.31 0.64
N VAL A 223 -10.82 14.09 0.11
CA VAL A 223 -12.00 13.44 -0.48
C VAL A 223 -12.15 12.02 0.07
N GLY A 224 -13.38 11.65 0.42
CA GLY A 224 -13.77 10.28 0.71
C GLY A 224 -14.24 9.57 -0.56
N ALA A 225 -13.91 8.29 -0.70
CA ALA A 225 -14.35 7.47 -1.82
C ALA A 225 -14.47 5.99 -1.44
N VAL A 226 -15.31 5.25 -2.16
CA VAL A 226 -15.47 3.80 -2.03
C VAL A 226 -15.21 3.14 -3.38
N TYR A 227 -14.24 2.24 -3.43
CA TYR A 227 -13.94 1.42 -4.59
C TYR A 227 -14.78 0.14 -4.58
N ASP A 228 -15.49 -0.13 -5.67
CA ASP A 228 -16.19 -1.39 -5.90
C ASP A 228 -15.22 -2.41 -6.50
N VAL A 229 -14.88 -3.43 -5.71
CA VAL A 229 -13.92 -4.48 -6.09
C VAL A 229 -14.41 -5.37 -7.22
N SER A 230 -15.72 -5.37 -7.51
CA SER A 230 -16.32 -6.19 -8.56
C SER A 230 -16.44 -5.48 -9.89
N THR A 231 -16.64 -4.15 -9.88
CA THR A 231 -16.83 -3.35 -11.11
C THR A 231 -15.63 -2.48 -11.47
N GLY A 232 -14.69 -2.28 -10.55
CA GLY A 232 -13.55 -1.41 -10.73
C GLY A 232 -13.87 0.08 -10.61
N LYS A 233 -15.12 0.45 -10.30
CA LYS A 233 -15.56 1.85 -10.21
C LYS A 233 -15.27 2.42 -8.83
N VAL A 234 -14.89 3.69 -8.79
CA VAL A 234 -14.81 4.49 -7.57
C VAL A 234 -16.03 5.37 -7.46
N GLU A 235 -16.81 5.15 -6.40
CA GLU A 235 -17.85 6.06 -5.95
C GLU A 235 -17.22 7.16 -5.09
N TRP A 236 -17.46 8.41 -5.47
CA TRP A 236 -16.90 9.56 -4.77
C TRP A 236 -17.95 10.14 -3.83
N LEU A 237 -17.60 10.21 -2.55
CA LEU A 237 -18.54 10.58 -1.51
C LEU A 237 -18.74 12.11 -1.44
N PRO A 238 -19.84 12.60 -0.85
CA PRO A 238 -20.15 14.03 -0.80
C PRO A 238 -19.07 14.87 -0.10
N ALA A 239 -18.50 15.84 -0.82
CA ALA A 239 -17.46 16.73 -0.29
C ALA A 239 -17.90 17.54 0.94
N ALA A 240 -19.19 17.91 1.02
CA ALA A 240 -19.74 18.66 2.14
C ALA A 240 -19.56 17.96 3.50
N ARG A 241 -19.51 16.62 3.53
CA ARG A 241 -19.28 15.88 4.77
C ARG A 241 -17.87 16.10 5.33
N VAL A 242 -16.88 16.37 4.48
CA VAL A 242 -15.52 16.69 4.93
C VAL A 242 -15.50 18.01 5.69
N ASP A 243 -16.22 19.02 5.19
CA ASP A 243 -16.33 20.34 5.85
C ASP A 243 -17.04 20.24 7.20
N GLU A 244 -18.10 19.43 7.28
CA GLU A 244 -18.81 19.14 8.53
C GLU A 244 -17.90 18.45 9.56
N ILE A 245 -17.14 17.44 9.13
CA ILE A 245 -16.18 16.73 10.00
C ILE A 245 -15.09 17.70 10.47
N LEU A 246 -14.53 18.51 9.57
CA LEU A 246 -13.50 19.49 9.91
C LEU A 246 -14.01 20.51 10.94
N ALA A 247 -15.22 21.04 10.74
CA ALA A 247 -15.83 21.97 11.68
C ALA A 247 -16.09 21.32 13.05
N ALA A 248 -16.59 20.09 13.07
CA ALA A 248 -16.80 19.34 14.31
C ALA A 248 -15.48 19.05 15.05
N VAL A 249 -14.42 18.71 14.32
CA VAL A 249 -13.10 18.48 14.91
C VAL A 249 -12.50 19.77 15.43
N GLU A 250 -12.60 20.91 14.73
CA GLU A 250 -12.06 22.19 15.22
C GLU A 250 -12.77 22.69 16.50
N ALA A 251 -14.02 22.27 16.72
CA ALA A 251 -14.74 22.52 17.98
C ALA A 251 -14.35 21.55 19.11
N ASP A 252 -13.67 20.44 18.81
CA ASP A 252 -13.29 19.41 19.78
C ASP A 252 -12.02 19.84 20.56
N PRO A 253 -12.09 19.95 21.91
CA PRO A 253 -10.93 20.31 22.72
C PRO A 253 -9.90 19.19 22.83
N ALA A 254 -10.24 17.95 22.51
CA ALA A 254 -9.32 16.81 22.57
C ALA A 254 -8.44 16.67 21.31
N ARG A 255 -8.65 17.50 20.28
CA ARG A 255 -7.84 17.47 19.06
C ARG A 255 -6.39 17.87 19.36
N ALA A 256 -5.46 17.29 18.61
CA ALA A 256 -4.08 17.76 18.60
C ALA A 256 -4.03 19.23 18.13
N THR A 257 -3.16 20.04 18.74
CA THR A 257 -3.02 21.47 18.41
C THR A 257 -1.61 21.85 17.96
N GLU A 258 -0.60 21.05 18.29
CA GLU A 258 0.79 21.28 17.89
C GLU A 258 1.05 20.68 16.51
N ALA A 259 1.26 21.53 15.51
CA ALA A 259 1.45 21.09 14.11
C ALA A 259 2.86 20.54 13.83
N MET A 260 3.83 20.83 14.69
CA MET A 260 5.23 20.46 14.51
C MET A 260 5.71 19.69 15.73
N ALA A 261 6.49 18.63 15.52
CA ALA A 261 7.13 17.92 16.62
C ALA A 261 8.05 18.89 17.41
N SER A 262 7.95 18.88 18.74
CA SER A 262 8.90 19.60 19.59
C SER A 262 10.30 19.00 19.38
N GLY A 263 11.32 19.84 19.15
CA GLY A 263 12.68 19.42 18.78
C GLY A 263 13.50 18.66 19.86
N ALA A 264 12.86 18.02 20.82
CA ALA A 264 13.49 17.12 21.79
C ALA A 264 12.82 15.75 21.65
N GLY A 265 13.62 14.67 21.66
CA GLY A 265 13.16 13.28 21.55
C GLY A 265 12.14 12.92 22.63
N ALA A 266 10.87 13.27 22.39
CA ALA A 266 9.74 12.73 23.09
C ALA A 266 9.71 11.26 22.71
N ALA A 267 9.97 10.39 23.68
CA ALA A 267 9.70 8.97 23.57
C ALA A 267 8.31 8.81 22.94
N GLN A 268 8.25 8.12 21.80
CA GLN A 268 6.97 7.68 21.24
C GLN A 268 6.21 6.97 22.37
N PRO A 269 4.90 7.23 22.56
CA PRO A 269 4.12 6.32 23.36
C PRO A 269 4.23 4.95 22.70
N ASP A 270 4.69 3.98 23.47
CA ASP A 270 4.78 2.59 23.07
C ASP A 270 3.47 2.19 22.37
N HIS A 271 3.54 1.42 21.28
CA HIS A 271 2.36 0.94 20.55
C HIS A 271 1.47 -0.03 21.36
N ASP A 272 1.67 -0.13 22.68
CA ASP A 272 0.79 -0.81 23.61
C ASP A 272 -0.25 0.20 24.14
N GLY A 273 -1.38 0.32 23.44
CA GLY A 273 -2.40 1.29 23.77
C GLY A 273 -3.15 1.04 25.08
N ALA A 274 -3.32 2.09 25.89
CA ALA A 274 -4.57 2.42 26.60
C ALA A 274 -4.45 3.81 27.27
N PRO A 275 -5.42 4.73 27.12
CA PRO A 275 -5.64 5.73 28.14
C PRO A 275 -6.27 5.04 29.37
N ALA A 276 -5.66 5.21 30.53
CA ALA A 276 -6.18 4.76 31.81
C ALA A 276 -7.48 5.52 32.16
N ALA A 277 -8.63 4.97 31.79
CA ALA A 277 -9.94 5.33 32.34
C ALA A 277 -10.99 4.25 32.02
N ALA A 278 -11.01 3.18 32.82
CA ALA A 278 -12.21 2.41 33.19
C ALA A 278 -11.75 1.23 34.05
N ALA A 279 -11.48 1.50 35.33
CA ALA A 279 -11.57 0.46 36.33
C ALA A 279 -13.06 0.14 36.49
N GLU A 280 -13.48 -1.03 36.02
CA GLU A 280 -14.61 -1.85 36.51
C GLU A 280 -15.03 -2.83 35.39
N ASN A 281 -14.54 -4.07 35.48
CA ASN A 281 -15.26 -5.33 35.26
C ASN A 281 -14.29 -6.44 34.78
N GLU A 282 -13.33 -6.78 35.63
CA GLU A 282 -12.41 -7.90 35.45
C GLU A 282 -13.01 -9.15 36.14
N GLN A 283 -14.11 -9.68 35.60
CA GLN A 283 -14.70 -10.91 36.15
C GLN A 283 -15.48 -11.78 35.16
N ALA A 284 -15.35 -11.57 33.85
CA ALA A 284 -16.08 -12.35 32.83
C ALA A 284 -15.22 -13.18 31.88
N VAL A 285 -13.89 -13.26 32.07
CA VAL A 285 -12.98 -13.95 31.14
C VAL A 285 -12.34 -15.22 31.74
N SER A 286 -12.57 -15.51 33.03
CA SER A 286 -11.96 -16.67 33.70
C SER A 286 -12.77 -17.98 33.65
N GLU A 287 -13.89 -18.04 32.91
CA GLU A 287 -14.73 -19.26 32.83
C GLU A 287 -14.68 -19.99 31.47
N ALA A 288 -13.90 -19.51 30.51
CA ALA A 288 -13.75 -20.16 29.19
C ALA A 288 -12.50 -21.05 29.05
N GLU A 289 -11.52 -20.93 29.95
CA GLU A 289 -10.25 -21.71 29.88
C GLU A 289 -10.32 -23.09 30.58
N HIS A 290 -11.46 -23.45 31.20
CA HIS A 290 -11.62 -24.74 31.90
C HIS A 290 -12.45 -25.80 31.15
N ALA A 291 -12.75 -25.58 29.86
CA ALA A 291 -13.56 -26.50 29.06
C ALA A 291 -12.85 -27.09 27.82
N ALA A 292 -11.55 -26.86 27.64
CA ALA A 292 -10.78 -27.34 26.48
C ALA A 292 -9.79 -28.48 26.79
N ASP A 293 -9.71 -28.97 28.03
CA ASP A 293 -8.72 -29.98 28.45
C ASP A 293 -9.32 -31.39 28.65
N ALA A 294 -10.41 -31.71 27.94
CA ALA A 294 -11.06 -33.01 28.02
C ALA A 294 -11.59 -33.49 26.66
N ALA A 295 -10.73 -33.56 25.64
CA ALA A 295 -11.07 -34.26 24.39
C ALA A 295 -9.84 -34.62 23.51
N GLU A 296 -8.78 -35.22 24.05
CA GLU A 296 -7.82 -35.98 23.23
C GLU A 296 -7.40 -37.26 23.96
N ASP A 297 -8.31 -38.24 23.99
CA ASP A 297 -7.94 -39.63 24.26
C ASP A 297 -8.99 -40.55 23.62
N ALA A 298 -8.79 -40.91 22.34
CA ALA A 298 -9.18 -42.18 21.71
C ALA A 298 -9.17 -42.08 20.17
N ALA A 299 -8.14 -42.64 19.54
CA ALA A 299 -8.25 -43.69 18.52
C ALA A 299 -6.92 -43.81 17.75
N GLY A 300 -6.35 -45.00 17.76
CA GLY A 300 -5.01 -45.27 17.26
C GLY A 300 -4.90 -45.74 15.81
N SER A 301 -3.63 -45.78 15.39
CA SER A 301 -3.00 -46.81 14.54
C SER A 301 -3.44 -46.95 13.07
N SER A 302 -2.57 -46.49 12.16
CA SER A 302 -1.86 -47.38 11.21
C SER A 302 -0.75 -46.61 10.49
N GLY A 303 0.46 -47.18 10.45
CA GLY A 303 1.64 -46.52 9.90
C GLY A 303 1.96 -46.80 8.43
N SER A 304 2.91 -46.05 7.89
CA SER A 304 3.91 -46.49 6.91
C SER A 304 4.99 -45.42 6.81
N GLY A 305 6.26 -45.83 6.86
CA GLY A 305 7.41 -44.95 7.04
C GLY A 305 7.88 -44.17 5.81
N ALA A 306 8.69 -43.16 6.09
CA ALA A 306 9.74 -42.63 5.23
C ALA A 306 10.77 -41.94 6.16
N GLU A 307 12.02 -42.35 6.06
CA GLU A 307 13.15 -41.77 6.79
C GLU A 307 13.38 -40.32 6.33
N VAL A 308 13.56 -39.41 7.29
CA VAL A 308 14.03 -38.03 7.02
C VAL A 308 15.34 -37.84 7.77
N GLU A 309 16.38 -37.61 6.97
CA GLU A 309 17.75 -37.31 7.38
C GLU A 309 17.80 -35.93 8.06
N THR A 310 18.25 -35.90 9.31
CA THR A 310 18.41 -34.69 10.11
C THR A 310 19.67 -33.94 9.71
N VAL A 311 19.55 -32.69 9.27
CA VAL A 311 20.68 -31.79 9.05
C VAL A 311 20.97 -31.03 10.35
N GLU A 312 22.23 -31.10 10.80
CA GLU A 312 22.74 -30.46 12.02
C GLU A 312 22.51 -28.95 12.05
N ALA A 313 22.08 -28.45 13.22
CA ALA A 313 22.02 -27.04 13.55
C ALA A 313 23.43 -26.50 13.81
N VAL A 314 23.81 -25.43 13.11
CA VAL A 314 25.04 -24.67 13.36
C VAL A 314 24.80 -23.76 14.56
N GLU A 315 25.47 -24.04 15.69
CA GLU A 315 25.54 -23.15 16.85
C GLU A 315 26.40 -21.91 16.54
N VAL A 316 25.86 -20.72 16.81
CA VAL A 316 26.63 -19.46 16.83
C VAL A 316 26.89 -19.10 18.30
N PRO A 317 28.15 -19.00 18.76
CA PRO A 317 28.44 -18.76 20.17
C PRO A 317 28.25 -17.29 20.56
N ALA A 318 27.58 -17.08 21.69
CA ALA A 318 27.45 -15.80 22.36
C ALA A 318 28.81 -15.33 22.93
N ALA A 319 29.23 -14.11 22.59
CA ALA A 319 30.41 -13.48 23.18
C ALA A 319 30.02 -12.75 24.47
N ASN A 320 30.54 -13.25 25.60
CA ASN A 320 30.51 -12.61 26.91
C ASN A 320 31.41 -11.37 26.94
N ALA A 321 30.90 -10.29 27.53
CA ALA A 321 31.67 -9.13 27.92
C ALA A 321 32.49 -9.43 29.19
N THR A 322 33.81 -9.23 29.13
CA THR A 322 34.64 -9.10 30.33
C THR A 322 35.60 -7.92 30.20
N ASP A 323 35.57 -7.14 31.27
CA ASP A 323 36.44 -6.04 31.71
C ASP A 323 37.95 -6.25 31.44
N ALA A 324 38.60 -5.19 30.93
CA ALA A 324 40.04 -4.99 31.04
C ALA A 324 40.42 -3.52 30.75
N GLY A 325 40.89 -2.83 31.79
CA GLY A 325 42.25 -2.25 31.78
C GLY A 325 42.48 -0.94 31.04
N GLU A 326 42.58 0.12 31.84
CA GLU A 326 43.12 1.44 31.52
C GLU A 326 44.62 1.36 31.13
N GLU A 327 44.97 1.66 29.88
CA GLU A 327 46.33 2.07 29.48
C GLU A 327 46.28 3.26 28.51
N THR A 328 46.72 4.42 29.02
CA THR A 328 46.99 5.64 28.26
C THR A 328 48.11 5.44 27.25
N VAL A 329 47.80 5.51 25.96
CA VAL A 329 48.77 5.73 24.88
C VAL A 329 48.45 7.07 24.21
N THR A 330 49.32 8.05 24.38
CA THR A 330 49.31 9.28 23.59
C THR A 330 49.79 8.96 22.17
N GLN A 331 48.87 8.85 21.22
CA GLN A 331 49.21 8.77 19.80
C GLN A 331 48.82 10.07 19.11
N GLU A 332 49.85 10.82 18.68
CA GLU A 332 49.72 12.05 17.90
C GLU A 332 49.12 11.68 16.52
N ALA A 333 47.85 12.01 16.30
CA ALA A 333 47.17 11.75 15.03
C ALA A 333 47.61 12.77 13.98
N ALA A 334 48.44 12.33 13.03
CA ALA A 334 48.75 13.11 11.84
C ALA A 334 47.49 13.27 10.98
N VAL A 335 47.09 14.51 10.71
CA VAL A 335 45.94 14.84 9.85
C VAL A 335 46.27 14.44 8.39
N PRO A 336 45.50 13.55 7.75
CA PRO A 336 45.78 13.12 6.39
C PRO A 336 45.54 14.27 5.39
N CYS A 337 46.43 14.40 4.40
CA CYS A 337 46.32 15.41 3.34
C CYS A 337 45.02 15.22 2.55
N PRO A 338 44.33 16.31 2.14
CA PRO A 338 43.03 16.26 1.44
C PRO A 338 42.97 15.37 0.19
N GLY A 339 44.10 15.18 -0.50
CA GLY A 339 44.20 14.31 -1.67
C GLY A 339 44.23 12.80 -1.37
N GLN A 340 44.56 12.41 -0.14
CA GLN A 340 44.57 11.00 0.30
C GLN A 340 43.13 10.55 0.60
N MET A 341 42.37 11.35 1.35
CA MET A 341 40.98 11.04 1.73
C MET A 341 40.04 10.91 0.51
N ALA A 342 40.26 11.71 -0.55
CA ALA A 342 39.46 11.61 -1.77
C ALA A 342 39.70 10.29 -2.53
N ARG A 343 40.94 9.77 -2.52
CA ARG A 343 41.29 8.49 -3.16
C ARG A 343 40.77 7.30 -2.36
N ASP A 344 40.88 7.37 -1.04
CA ASP A 344 40.39 6.32 -0.15
C ASP A 344 38.85 6.23 -0.20
N THR A 345 38.16 7.36 -0.29
CA THR A 345 36.69 7.41 -0.46
C THR A 345 36.25 6.82 -1.81
N MET A 346 36.96 7.12 -2.90
CA MET A 346 36.67 6.55 -4.22
C MET A 346 36.91 5.03 -4.26
N ALA A 347 37.94 4.54 -3.58
CA ALA A 347 38.21 3.10 -3.49
C ALA A 347 37.12 2.35 -2.69
N ILE A 348 36.65 2.93 -1.59
CA ILE A 348 35.55 2.38 -0.78
C ILE A 348 34.25 2.32 -1.60
N HIS A 349 33.91 3.39 -2.33
CA HIS A 349 32.71 3.39 -3.19
C HIS A 349 32.81 2.40 -4.35
N ALA A 350 33.99 2.24 -4.96
CA ALA A 350 34.18 1.25 -6.02
C ALA A 350 34.04 -0.19 -5.51
N GLN A 351 34.54 -0.47 -4.30
CA GLN A 351 34.42 -1.78 -3.68
C GLN A 351 32.97 -2.09 -3.28
N ALA A 352 32.26 -1.13 -2.70
CA ALA A 352 30.84 -1.27 -2.38
C ALA A 352 29.98 -1.53 -3.65
N ALA A 353 30.30 -0.88 -4.77
CA ALA A 353 29.61 -1.11 -6.04
C ALA A 353 29.85 -2.53 -6.61
N LEU A 354 31.07 -3.07 -6.44
CA LEU A 354 31.40 -4.44 -6.82
C LEU A 354 30.66 -5.47 -5.96
N GLU A 355 30.60 -5.26 -4.64
CA GLU A 355 29.85 -6.12 -3.72
C GLU A 355 28.35 -6.09 -4.00
N GLN A 356 27.78 -4.92 -4.32
CA GLN A 356 26.37 -4.81 -4.73
C GLN A 356 26.07 -5.54 -6.04
N ALA A 357 26.97 -5.45 -7.03
CA ALA A 357 26.82 -6.18 -8.29
C ALA A 357 26.88 -7.71 -8.09
N GLU A 358 27.76 -8.19 -7.21
CA GLU A 358 27.84 -9.62 -6.88
C GLU A 358 26.58 -10.11 -6.16
N MET A 359 26.06 -9.33 -5.21
CA MET A 359 24.81 -9.64 -4.51
C MET A 359 23.61 -9.68 -5.44
N ALA A 360 23.53 -8.74 -6.40
CA ALA A 360 22.49 -8.73 -7.43
C ALA A 360 22.58 -9.96 -8.35
N GLY A 361 23.79 -10.38 -8.72
CA GLY A 361 24.01 -11.60 -9.51
C GLY A 361 23.56 -12.87 -8.77
N LYS A 362 23.88 -13.00 -7.48
CA LYS A 362 23.43 -14.10 -6.62
C LYS A 362 21.90 -14.12 -6.48
N ALA A 363 21.27 -12.96 -6.29
CA ALA A 363 19.81 -12.85 -6.20
C ALA A 363 19.12 -13.27 -7.51
N ALA A 364 19.68 -12.88 -8.67
CA ALA A 364 19.16 -13.27 -9.98
C ALA A 364 19.27 -14.79 -10.21
N GLN A 365 20.36 -15.42 -9.77
CA GLN A 365 20.51 -16.88 -9.85
C GLN A 365 19.47 -17.61 -8.99
N VAL A 366 19.25 -17.18 -7.74
CA VAL A 366 18.25 -17.78 -6.85
C VAL A 366 16.84 -17.64 -7.43
N ALA A 367 16.51 -16.49 -8.02
CA ALA A 367 15.22 -16.27 -8.68
C ALA A 367 15.03 -17.18 -9.91
N ALA A 368 16.07 -17.40 -10.71
CA ALA A 368 16.03 -18.30 -11.86
C ALA A 368 15.83 -19.77 -11.45
N GLU A 369 16.51 -20.21 -10.38
CA GLU A 369 16.34 -21.56 -9.83
C GLU A 369 14.93 -21.78 -9.24
N ALA A 370 14.38 -20.77 -8.56
CA ALA A 370 13.01 -20.81 -8.05
C ALA A 370 11.96 -20.89 -9.17
N ALA A 371 12.16 -20.12 -10.25
CA ALA A 371 11.29 -20.16 -11.43
C ALA A 371 11.33 -21.53 -12.15
N ALA A 372 12.51 -22.15 -12.25
CA ALA A 372 12.67 -23.49 -12.82
C ALA A 372 11.91 -24.55 -12.00
N LYS A 373 12.04 -24.52 -10.66
CA LYS A 373 11.31 -25.43 -9.77
C LYS A 373 9.79 -25.25 -9.86
N ALA A 374 9.31 -24.01 -9.97
CA ALA A 374 7.89 -23.72 -10.13
C ALA A 374 7.34 -24.27 -11.47
N ALA A 375 8.11 -24.18 -12.54
CA ALA A 375 7.74 -24.73 -13.85
C ALA A 375 7.67 -26.27 -13.83
N GLU A 376 8.60 -26.93 -13.13
CA GLU A 376 8.60 -28.39 -12.94
C GLU A 376 7.37 -28.85 -12.15
N ALA A 377 7.07 -28.20 -11.02
CA ALA A 377 5.89 -28.51 -10.20
C ALA A 377 4.57 -28.31 -10.97
N ALA A 378 4.48 -27.26 -11.81
CA ALA A 378 3.33 -27.03 -12.68
C ALA A 378 3.16 -28.15 -13.73
N GLY A 379 4.28 -28.65 -14.27
CA GLY A 379 4.29 -29.78 -15.20
C GLY A 379 3.82 -31.09 -14.57
N GLU A 380 4.22 -31.36 -13.33
CA GLU A 380 3.77 -32.54 -12.57
C GLU A 380 2.27 -32.46 -12.25
N ALA A 381 1.78 -31.29 -11.81
CA ALA A 381 0.36 -31.06 -11.55
C ALA A 381 -0.49 -31.27 -12.82
N ALA A 382 -0.02 -30.81 -13.99
CA ALA A 382 -0.72 -31.02 -15.26
C ALA A 382 -0.82 -32.51 -15.64
N ARG A 383 0.26 -33.29 -15.45
CA ARG A 383 0.26 -34.74 -15.70
C ARG A 383 -0.67 -35.48 -14.73
N ALA A 384 -0.71 -35.07 -13.47
CA ALA A 384 -1.62 -35.65 -12.48
C ALA A 384 -3.10 -35.39 -12.84
N ALA A 385 -3.42 -34.17 -13.31
CA ALA A 385 -4.75 -33.83 -13.77
C ALA A 385 -5.18 -34.64 -15.01
N GLU A 386 -4.27 -34.83 -15.97
CA GLU A 386 -4.53 -35.65 -17.16
C GLU A 386 -4.76 -37.13 -16.80
N ALA A 387 -3.95 -37.68 -15.89
CA ALA A 387 -4.13 -39.04 -15.40
C ALA A 387 -5.48 -39.23 -14.67
N ALA A 388 -5.90 -38.25 -13.87
CA ALA A 388 -7.19 -38.26 -13.19
C ALA A 388 -8.36 -38.20 -14.19
N ALA A 389 -8.24 -37.38 -15.25
CA ALA A 389 -9.25 -37.30 -16.30
C ALA A 389 -9.39 -38.62 -17.09
N LEU A 390 -8.28 -39.28 -17.41
CA LEU A 390 -8.27 -40.59 -18.06
C LEU A 390 -8.89 -41.68 -17.17
N ALA A 391 -8.58 -41.67 -15.87
CA ALA A 391 -9.19 -42.60 -14.91
C ALA A 391 -10.71 -42.41 -14.80
N ALA A 392 -11.18 -41.16 -14.79
CA ALA A 392 -12.61 -40.84 -14.76
C ALA A 392 -13.33 -41.32 -16.05
N GLN A 393 -12.72 -41.14 -17.21
CA GLN A 393 -13.27 -41.64 -18.49
C GLN A 393 -13.33 -43.18 -18.53
N ALA A 394 -12.29 -43.86 -18.02
CA ALA A 394 -12.26 -45.32 -17.94
C ALA A 394 -13.36 -45.87 -17.01
N ALA A 395 -13.61 -45.20 -15.87
CA ALA A 395 -14.68 -45.57 -14.95
C ALA A 395 -16.08 -45.39 -15.56
N GLN A 396 -16.29 -44.33 -16.35
CA GLN A 396 -17.55 -44.11 -17.07
C GLN A 396 -17.80 -45.15 -18.18
N ALA A 397 -16.75 -45.67 -18.82
CA ALA A 397 -16.89 -46.69 -19.86
C ALA A 397 -17.19 -48.10 -19.32
N GLN A 398 -17.07 -48.31 -17.99
CA GLN A 398 -17.38 -49.58 -17.32
C GLN A 398 -18.80 -49.63 -16.72
N GLN A 399 -19.53 -48.50 -16.74
CA GLN A 399 -20.95 -48.40 -16.39
C GLN A 399 -21.80 -48.49 -17.65
#